data_AF-A0AAW4S8C7-F1
#
_entry.id   AF-A0AAW4S8C7-F1
#
_cell.length_a   1.000
_cell.length_b   1.000
_cell.length_c   1.000
_cell.angle_alpha   90.00
_cell.angle_beta   90.00
_cell.angle_gamma   90.00
#
_symmetry.space_group_name_H-M   'P 1'
#
loop_
_entity.id
_entity.type
_entity.pdbx_description
1 polymer ?
#
loop_
_entity_poly.entity_id
_entity_poly.type
_entity_poly.pdbx_seq_one_letter_code
_entity_poly.pdbx_strand_id
1 'polypeptide(L)'
;MTGAELKQLRNDLSDALERKLSAADMAKLCGLPERGGADTIRRWEVSGPTPEGTRILRVLAMASERYPILEKFDIFDRHDVREEDRPAKRAAFRAQMRDEARRRLG
;
A
#
# COMPACT_ATOMS: atom_id res chain seq x y z
N MET A 1 -11.40 -2.76 -6.16
CA MET A 1 -10.17 -3.54 -6.28
C MET A 1 -10.58 -4.98 -6.43
N THR A 2 -10.13 -5.67 -7.48
CA THR A 2 -10.37 -7.10 -7.71
C THR A 2 -9.32 -7.95 -7.02
N GLY A 3 -9.52 -9.27 -6.96
CA GLY A 3 -8.52 -10.18 -6.39
C GLY A 3 -7.21 -10.21 -7.20
N ALA A 4 -7.30 -10.11 -8.53
CA ALA A 4 -6.13 -10.01 -9.40
C ALA A 4 -5.34 -8.72 -9.15
N GLU A 5 -6.02 -7.58 -8.99
CA GLU A 5 -5.39 -6.31 -8.62
C GLU A 5 -4.70 -6.38 -7.26
N LEU A 6 -5.28 -7.09 -6.28
CA LEU A 6 -4.63 -7.32 -4.99
C LEU A 6 -3.37 -8.17 -5.11
N LYS A 7 -3.40 -9.24 -5.92
CA LYS A 7 -2.19 -10.05 -6.19
C LYS A 7 -1.09 -9.20 -6.82
N GLN A 8 -1.44 -8.35 -7.78
CA GLN A 8 -0.48 -7.43 -8.39
C GLN A 8 0.05 -6.43 -7.37
N LEU A 9 -0.82 -5.86 -6.54
CA LEU A 9 -0.42 -4.94 -5.48
C LEU A 9 0.59 -5.57 -4.51
N ARG A 10 0.41 -6.85 -4.14
CA ARG A 10 1.40 -7.55 -3.31
C ARG A 10 2.77 -7.63 -3.98
N ASN A 11 2.81 -7.88 -5.30
CA ASN A 11 4.06 -7.91 -6.05
C ASN A 11 4.70 -6.51 -6.10
N ASP A 12 3.91 -5.49 -6.41
CA ASP A 12 4.39 -4.11 -6.51
C ASP A 12 4.89 -3.57 -5.17
N LEU A 13 4.26 -3.95 -4.06
CA LEU A 13 4.74 -3.66 -2.72
C LEU A 13 5.99 -4.47 -2.37
N SER A 14 6.11 -5.70 -2.88
CA SER A 14 7.33 -6.49 -2.69
C SER A 14 8.53 -5.83 -3.36
N ASP A 15 8.35 -5.32 -4.57
CA ASP A 15 9.36 -4.54 -5.29
C ASP A 15 9.68 -3.25 -4.53
N ALA A 16 8.66 -2.49 -4.14
CA ALA A 16 8.84 -1.21 -3.45
C ALA A 16 9.52 -1.34 -2.08
N LEU A 17 9.32 -2.46 -1.39
CA LEU A 17 9.94 -2.74 -0.09
C LEU A 17 11.24 -3.55 -0.21
N GLU A 18 11.64 -3.93 -1.43
CA GLU A 18 12.79 -4.81 -1.71
C GLU A 18 12.73 -6.12 -0.91
N ARG A 19 11.52 -6.61 -0.66
CA ARG A 19 11.25 -7.80 0.16
C ARG A 19 10.05 -8.54 -0.40
N LYS A 20 10.21 -9.83 -0.69
CA LYS A 20 9.11 -10.68 -1.14
C LYS A 20 8.04 -10.80 -0.03
N LEU A 21 6.88 -10.21 -0.25
CA LEU A 21 5.78 -10.22 0.71
C LEU A 21 4.96 -11.51 0.58
N SER A 22 4.77 -12.20 1.70
CA SER A 22 3.82 -13.30 1.81
C SER A 22 2.39 -12.79 2.06
N ALA A 23 1.40 -13.69 1.97
CA ALA A 23 0.04 -13.37 2.40
C ALA A 23 -0.04 -13.01 3.91
N ALA A 24 0.87 -13.55 4.74
CA ALA A 24 0.94 -13.21 6.16
C ALA A 24 1.53 -11.81 6.37
N ASP A 25 2.55 -11.42 5.59
CA ASP A 25 3.08 -10.05 5.61
C ASP A 25 2.00 -9.04 5.20
N MET A 26 1.26 -9.33 4.13
CA MET A 26 0.11 -8.51 3.73
C MET A 26 -0.96 -8.43 4.81
N ALA A 27 -1.22 -9.52 5.53
CA ALA A 27 -2.17 -9.52 6.64
C ALA A 27 -1.71 -8.56 7.77
N LYS A 28 -0.42 -8.59 8.12
CA LYS A 28 0.17 -7.64 9.09
C LYS A 28 0.04 -6.19 8.62
N LEU A 29 0.38 -5.91 7.36
CA LEU A 29 0.27 -4.56 6.79
C LEU A 29 -1.17 -4.03 6.81
N CYS A 30 -2.14 -4.92 6.56
CA CYS A 30 -3.57 -4.63 6.62
C CYS A 30 -4.14 -4.58 8.05
N GLY A 31 -3.34 -4.85 9.10
CA GLY A 31 -3.82 -4.89 10.48
C GLY A 31 -4.79 -6.05 10.76
N LEU A 32 -4.74 -7.12 9.97
CA LEU A 32 -5.58 -8.29 10.17
C LEU A 32 -5.06 -9.14 11.35
N PRO A 33 -5.94 -9.91 12.02
CA PRO A 33 -5.52 -10.80 13.11
C PRO A 33 -4.45 -11.80 12.66
N GLU A 34 -3.48 -12.09 13.52
CA GLU A 34 -2.41 -13.05 13.23
C GLU A 34 -2.98 -14.43 12.85
N ARG A 35 -4.00 -14.87 13.58
CA ARG A 35 -4.71 -16.11 13.29
C ARG A 35 -5.73 -15.89 12.17
N GLY A 36 -5.49 -16.49 11.01
CA GLY A 36 -6.41 -16.49 9.87
C GLY A 36 -6.34 -15.24 8.98
N GLY A 37 -5.51 -14.24 9.31
CA GLY A 37 -5.27 -13.07 8.46
C GLY A 37 -4.71 -13.45 7.08
N ALA A 38 -3.72 -14.36 7.05
CA ALA A 38 -3.14 -14.84 5.79
C ALA A 38 -4.18 -15.52 4.88
N ASP A 39 -5.10 -16.30 5.45
CA ASP A 39 -6.16 -16.95 4.68
C ASP A 39 -7.22 -15.96 4.18
N THR A 40 -7.46 -14.90 4.95
CA THR A 40 -8.28 -13.77 4.50
C THR A 40 -7.66 -13.08 3.29
N ILE A 41 -6.34 -12.81 3.30
CA ILE A 41 -5.65 -12.26 2.14
C ILE A 41 -5.73 -13.20 0.93
N ARG A 42 -5.49 -14.51 1.11
CA ARG A 42 -5.60 -15.49 0.01
C ARG A 42 -7.01 -15.54 -0.59
N ARG A 43 -8.05 -15.44 0.25
CA ARG A 43 -9.45 -15.35 -0.22
C ARG A 43 -9.68 -14.07 -1.01
N TRP A 44 -9.22 -12.93 -0.50
CA TRP A 44 -9.34 -11.65 -1.20
C TRP A 44 -8.60 -11.64 -2.53
N GLU A 45 -7.47 -12.33 -2.64
CA GLU A 45 -6.73 -12.52 -3.90
C GLU A 45 -7.51 -13.32 -4.96
N VAL A 46 -8.62 -13.98 -4.59
CA VAL A 46 -9.52 -14.69 -5.50
C VAL A 46 -10.83 -13.91 -5.68
N SER A 47 -11.53 -13.60 -4.58
CA SER A 47 -12.88 -12.98 -4.61
C SER A 47 -12.87 -11.45 -4.66
N GLY A 48 -11.73 -10.83 -4.40
CA GLY A 48 -11.61 -9.41 -4.09
C GLY A 48 -11.75 -9.11 -2.58
N PRO A 49 -11.11 -8.02 -2.12
CA PRO A 49 -11.21 -7.55 -0.74
C PRO A 49 -12.56 -6.89 -0.42
N THR A 50 -12.86 -6.78 0.87
CA THR A 50 -14.01 -5.99 1.34
C THR A 50 -13.82 -4.50 1.02
N PRO A 51 -14.87 -3.66 1.06
CA PRO A 51 -14.73 -2.21 0.87
C PRO A 51 -13.76 -1.55 1.86
N GLU A 52 -13.73 -2.03 3.10
CA GLU A 52 -12.78 -1.56 4.11
C GLU A 52 -11.36 -2.03 3.83
N GLY A 53 -11.17 -3.31 3.50
CA GLY A 53 -9.87 -3.83 3.08
C GLY A 53 -9.33 -3.09 1.85
N THR A 54 -10.20 -2.78 0.89
CA THR A 54 -9.86 -1.99 -0.31
C THR A 54 -9.31 -0.61 0.06
N ARG A 55 -9.89 0.07 1.06
CA ARG A 55 -9.41 1.38 1.50
C ARG A 55 -8.00 1.28 2.08
N ILE A 56 -7.74 0.30 2.93
CA ILE A 56 -6.42 0.07 3.54
C ILE A 56 -5.39 -0.27 2.45
N LEU A 57 -5.73 -1.18 1.55
CA LEU A 57 -4.86 -1.60 0.45
C LEU A 57 -4.52 -0.45 -0.50
N ARG A 58 -5.47 0.45 -0.79
CA ARG A 58 -5.19 1.66 -1.58
C ARG A 58 -4.23 2.62 -0.88
N VAL A 59 -4.30 2.72 0.45
CA VAL A 59 -3.34 3.52 1.21
C VAL A 59 -1.96 2.88 1.15
N LEU A 60 -1.85 1.56 1.35
CA LEU A 60 -0.59 0.83 1.23
C LEU A 60 0.02 0.97 -0.17
N ALA A 61 -0.80 0.91 -1.22
CA ALA A 61 -0.36 1.04 -2.60
C ALA A 61 0.45 2.31 -2.87
N MET A 62 0.19 3.40 -2.13
CA MET A 62 0.94 4.64 -2.26
C MET A 62 2.43 4.51 -1.91
N ALA A 63 2.86 3.45 -1.22
CA ALA A 63 4.28 3.15 -0.99
C ALA A 63 5.03 2.79 -2.28
N SER A 64 4.30 2.34 -3.31
CA SER A 64 4.82 2.01 -4.64
C SER A 64 4.65 3.18 -5.59
N GLU A 65 5.63 3.38 -6.47
CA GLU A 65 5.59 4.43 -7.49
C GLU A 65 4.62 4.14 -8.62
N ARG A 66 4.23 2.87 -8.78
CA ARG A 66 3.28 2.40 -9.80
C ARG A 66 1.84 2.86 -9.54
N TYR A 67 1.56 3.36 -8.34
CA TYR A 67 0.24 3.84 -7.95
C TYR A 67 0.25 5.36 -7.69
N PRO A 68 -0.84 6.05 -8.07
CA PRO A 68 -1.01 7.45 -7.75
C PRO A 68 -1.15 7.64 -6.25
N ILE A 69 -0.67 8.79 -5.74
CA ILE A 69 -1.03 9.25 -4.41
C ILE A 69 -2.48 9.74 -4.51
N LEU A 70 -3.35 9.21 -3.65
CA LEU A 70 -4.78 9.58 -3.67
C LEU A 70 -4.94 11.07 -3.39
N GLU A 71 -5.84 11.75 -4.09
CA GLU A 71 -6.08 13.22 -3.96
C GLU A 71 -6.26 13.69 -2.50
N LYS A 72 -6.96 12.91 -1.67
CA LYS A 72 -7.16 13.24 -0.24
C LYS A 72 -5.84 13.27 0.57
N PHE A 73 -4.81 12.58 0.08
CA PHE A 73 -3.45 12.57 0.62
C PHE A 73 -2.47 13.37 -0.25
N ASP A 74 -2.88 13.78 -1.45
CA ASP A 74 -2.12 14.63 -2.36
C ASP A 74 -2.21 16.09 -1.91
N ILE A 75 -1.74 16.35 -0.69
CA ILE A 75 -1.54 17.69 -0.15
C ILE A 75 -0.48 18.48 -0.94
N PHE A 76 0.20 17.83 -1.89
CA PHE A 76 1.25 18.41 -2.71
C PHE A 76 0.71 19.18 -3.92
N ASP A 77 -0.55 18.98 -4.30
CA ASP A 77 -1.21 19.67 -5.41
C ASP A 77 -2.01 20.92 -4.96
N ARG A 78 -1.83 21.33 -3.69
CA ARG A 78 -2.35 22.61 -3.21
C ARG A 78 -1.53 23.77 -3.79
N HIS A 79 -2.22 24.90 -4.01
CA HIS A 79 -1.69 26.14 -4.57
C HIS A 79 -0.50 26.75 -3.79
N ASP A 80 -0.22 26.28 -2.57
CA ASP A 80 0.86 26.70 -1.69
C ASP A 80 2.14 25.85 -1.83
N VAL A 81 2.11 24.75 -2.59
CA VAL A 81 3.29 23.93 -2.88
C VAL A 81 3.82 24.28 -4.27
N ARG A 82 5.07 24.76 -4.30
CA ARG A 82 5.78 25.04 -5.55
C ARG A 82 5.87 23.78 -6.39
N GLU A 83 5.58 23.89 -7.68
CA GLU A 83 5.57 22.76 -8.61
C GLU A 83 6.91 22.01 -8.63
N GLU A 84 8.01 22.76 -8.53
CA GLU A 84 9.39 22.25 -8.46
C GLU A 84 9.64 21.32 -7.26
N ASP A 85 8.95 21.55 -6.13
CA ASP A 85 9.12 20.76 -4.91
C ASP A 85 8.22 19.51 -4.88
N ARG A 86 7.20 19.44 -5.75
CA ARG A 86 6.22 18.34 -5.74
C ARG A 86 6.87 16.96 -5.93
N PRO A 87 7.81 16.75 -6.88
CA PRO A 87 8.48 15.46 -7.03
C PRO A 87 9.23 15.02 -5.76
N ALA A 88 10.00 15.93 -5.15
CA ALA A 88 10.76 15.65 -3.94
C ALA A 88 9.85 15.33 -2.75
N LYS A 89 8.74 16.08 -2.58
CA LYS A 89 7.77 15.82 -1.51
C LYS A 89 7.03 14.50 -1.70
N ARG A 90 6.63 14.15 -2.94
CA ARG A 90 6.04 12.84 -3.26
C ARG A 90 7.02 11.71 -2.94
N ALA A 91 8.30 11.85 -3.29
CA ALA A 91 9.33 10.87 -2.96
C ALA A 91 9.50 10.70 -1.45
N ALA A 92 9.54 11.80 -0.68
CA ALA A 92 9.64 11.77 0.77
C ALA A 92 8.42 11.08 1.43
N PHE A 93 7.21 11.37 0.93
CA PHE A 93 5.99 10.70 1.40
C PHE A 93 6.03 9.19 1.13
N ARG A 94 6.44 8.78 -0.07
CA ARG A 94 6.59 7.35 -0.40
C ARG A 94 7.63 6.66 0.49
N ALA A 95 8.76 7.33 0.77
CA ALA A 95 9.76 6.82 1.69
C ALA A 95 9.16 6.61 3.09
N GLN A 96 8.42 7.59 3.62
CA GLN A 96 7.72 7.47 4.90
C GLN A 96 6.73 6.28 4.92
N MET A 97 5.97 6.10 3.84
CA MET A 97 5.04 4.97 3.72
C MET A 97 5.75 3.61 3.71
N ARG A 98 6.89 3.52 3.00
CA ARG A 98 7.73 2.31 2.98
C ARG A 98 8.32 2.01 4.35
N ASP A 99 8.80 3.02 5.06
CA ASP A 99 9.38 2.85 6.39
C ASP A 99 8.33 2.42 7.42
N GLU A 100 7.13 2.99 7.35
CA GLU A 100 5.99 2.51 8.15
C GLU A 100 5.64 1.05 7.84
N ALA A 101 5.57 0.68 6.56
CA ALA A 101 5.32 -0.70 6.17
C ALA A 101 6.40 -1.65 6.70
N ARG A 102 7.68 -1.28 6.61
CA ARG A 102 8.80 -2.05 7.17
C ARG A 102 8.67 -2.21 8.68
N ARG A 103 8.37 -1.14 9.42
CA ARG A 103 8.16 -1.20 10.89
C ARG A 103 7.05 -2.16 11.29
N ARG A 104 5.95 -2.23 10.52
CA ARG A 104 4.85 -3.17 10.79
C ARG A 104 5.19 -4.63 10.52
N LEU A 105 6.14 -4.89 9.63
CA LEU A 105 6.54 -6.25 9.26
C LEU A 105 7.49 -6.88 10.28
N GLY A 106 8.14 -6.07 11.11
CA GLY A 106 9.23 -6.49 11.99
C GLY A 106 10.56 -6.45 11.25
#